data_AF-A0AA42I317-F1
#
_entry.id   AF-A0AA42I317-F1
#
_cell.length_a   1.000
_cell.length_b   1.000
_cell.length_c   1.000
_cell.angle_alpha   90.00
_cell.angle_beta   90.00
_cell.angle_gamma   90.00
#
_symmetry.space_group_name_H-M   'P 1'
#
loop_
_entity.id
_entity.type
_entity.pdbx_description
1 polymer ?
#
loop_
_entity_poly.entity_id
_entity_poly.type
_entity_poly.pdbx_seq_one_letter_code
_entity_poly.pdbx_strand_id
1 'polypeptide(L)'
;MKGVVLAAFAASILAGCATTIGFPQGIPPDGYTELVSTPLGPFRYFRSLSIVPGHKDLPALESFHCTNTQHGILLLMAAGSQIDVADTCTRIDAAAKFSESWIEAKANRYRILLVPTDTAATIQSRALGSFSGGKTLALAASIHDDRGRTVANLVDLVAHETFHALGHATRHPQALDERVAYYAGLCAQLQVNGVVREDSLPGAAIGTDDAAVQLSSQAAYRVRLETYPLLVDGRIRMNEQSGERMLQRCNQLRRGLTRSR
;
A
#
# COMPACT_ATOMS: atom_id res chain seq x y z
N MET A 1 -44.97 -14.62 -7.01
CA MET A 1 -44.03 -13.49 -6.88
C MET A 1 -43.07 -13.83 -5.74
N LYS A 2 -41.80 -14.08 -6.06
CA LYS A 2 -40.79 -14.53 -5.10
C LYS A 2 -40.21 -13.30 -4.39
N GLY A 3 -40.39 -13.23 -3.07
CA GLY A 3 -39.87 -12.18 -2.21
C GLY A 3 -38.36 -12.29 -2.06
N VAL A 4 -37.69 -11.15 -2.20
CA VAL A 4 -36.24 -10.98 -2.07
C VAL A 4 -35.85 -11.11 -0.60
N VAL A 5 -35.00 -12.08 -0.28
CA VAL A 5 -34.41 -12.26 1.05
C VAL A 5 -33.28 -11.25 1.21
N LEU A 6 -33.48 -10.26 2.10
CA LEU A 6 -32.41 -9.44 2.65
C LEU A 6 -31.51 -10.32 3.53
N ALA A 7 -30.35 -10.72 3.02
CA ALA A 7 -29.31 -11.31 3.86
C ALA A 7 -28.55 -10.16 4.56
N ALA A 8 -28.97 -9.86 5.78
CA ALA A 8 -28.21 -9.03 6.70
C ALA A 8 -26.91 -9.75 7.06
N PHE A 9 -25.77 -9.25 6.58
CA PHE A 9 -24.44 -9.64 7.07
C PHE A 9 -24.21 -9.03 8.46
N ALA A 10 -24.85 -9.63 9.46
CA ALA A 10 -24.50 -9.49 10.86
C ALA A 10 -23.64 -10.69 11.26
N ALA A 11 -22.34 -10.60 11.00
CA ALA A 11 -21.35 -11.48 11.58
C ALA A 11 -20.12 -10.65 11.96
N SER A 12 -19.57 -10.93 13.15
CA SER A 12 -18.33 -10.35 13.70
C SER A 12 -18.47 -9.14 14.62
N ILE A 13 -19.43 -9.17 15.54
CA ILE A 13 -19.29 -8.48 16.83
C ILE A 13 -19.09 -9.58 17.87
N LEU A 14 -17.93 -9.56 18.55
CA LEU A 14 -17.52 -10.41 19.68
C LEU A 14 -17.08 -11.84 19.35
N ALA A 15 -15.81 -11.99 18.93
CA ALA A 15 -15.05 -13.21 19.18
C ALA A 15 -13.59 -12.84 19.53
N GLY A 16 -13.24 -13.12 20.80
CA GLY A 16 -11.93 -13.66 21.20
C GLY A 16 -10.69 -12.79 21.02
N CYS A 17 -10.10 -12.39 22.14
CA CYS A 17 -8.64 -12.32 22.28
C CYS A 17 -8.02 -13.61 21.69
N ALA A 18 -6.99 -13.47 20.85
CA ALA A 18 -6.46 -14.49 19.92
C ALA A 18 -7.26 -14.63 18.61
N THR A 19 -7.30 -13.56 17.81
CA THR A 19 -7.53 -13.70 16.37
C THR A 19 -6.32 -14.44 15.79
N THR A 20 -6.42 -15.75 15.57
CA THR A 20 -5.66 -16.43 14.53
C THR A 20 -5.89 -15.63 13.26
N ILE A 21 -4.86 -14.92 12.78
CA ILE A 21 -4.91 -14.25 11.50
C ILE A 21 -5.00 -15.38 10.47
N GLY A 22 -6.19 -15.65 9.96
CA GLY A 22 -6.34 -16.49 8.78
C GLY A 22 -5.61 -15.77 7.67
N PHE A 23 -4.47 -16.33 7.25
CA PHE A 23 -3.75 -15.81 6.11
C PHE A 23 -4.61 -16.05 4.86
N PRO A 24 -4.86 -15.04 4.02
CA PRO A 24 -5.51 -15.29 2.74
C PRO A 24 -4.69 -16.32 1.95
N GLN A 25 -5.37 -17.22 1.24
CA GLN A 25 -4.67 -18.14 0.36
C GLN A 25 -4.11 -17.39 -0.86
N GLY A 26 -2.92 -17.77 -1.33
CA GLY A 26 -2.31 -17.16 -2.51
C GLY A 26 -1.72 -15.77 -2.28
N ILE A 27 -1.08 -15.51 -1.14
CA ILE A 27 -0.37 -14.25 -0.91
C ILE A 27 0.76 -14.08 -1.96
N PRO A 28 0.83 -12.94 -2.67
CA PRO A 28 1.93 -12.64 -3.59
C PRO A 28 3.30 -12.69 -2.90
N PRO A 29 4.39 -13.05 -3.61
CA PRO A 29 5.74 -13.06 -3.02
C PRO A 29 6.19 -11.72 -2.44
N ASP A 30 5.73 -10.60 -3.02
CA ASP A 30 6.06 -9.26 -2.54
C ASP A 30 5.20 -8.82 -1.34
N GLY A 31 4.22 -9.63 -0.93
CA GLY A 31 3.39 -9.42 0.25
C GLY A 31 1.92 -9.13 -0.04
N TYR A 32 1.15 -8.95 1.03
CA TYR A 32 -0.26 -8.59 1.03
C TYR A 32 -0.53 -7.60 2.16
N THR A 33 -1.30 -6.55 1.87
CA THR A 33 -1.75 -5.59 2.88
C THR A 33 -3.27 -5.48 2.83
N GLU A 34 -3.87 -5.44 4.01
CA GLU A 34 -5.30 -5.27 4.22
C GLU A 34 -5.54 -4.05 5.08
N LEU A 35 -6.37 -3.13 4.58
CA LEU A 35 -6.88 -1.99 5.33
C LEU A 35 -8.37 -2.17 5.58
N VAL A 36 -8.74 -2.27 6.85
CA VAL A 36 -10.14 -2.37 7.29
C VAL A 36 -10.53 -1.08 7.97
N SER A 37 -11.66 -0.52 7.56
CA SER A 37 -12.17 0.71 8.13
C SER A 37 -13.68 0.64 8.35
N THR A 38 -14.08 0.44 9.61
CA THR A 38 -15.48 0.17 9.98
C THR A 38 -16.05 1.31 10.82
N PRO A 39 -17.16 1.94 10.41
CA PRO A 39 -17.84 2.93 11.24
C PRO A 39 -18.45 2.27 12.48
N LEU A 40 -18.23 2.87 13.65
CA LEU A 40 -18.78 2.46 14.94
C LEU A 40 -19.41 3.69 15.62
N GLY A 41 -20.61 4.07 15.16
CA GLY A 41 -21.28 5.29 15.57
C GLY A 41 -20.46 6.55 15.22
N PRO A 42 -20.10 7.41 16.19
CA PRO A 42 -19.26 8.59 15.95
C PRO A 42 -17.77 8.25 15.78
N PHE A 43 -17.37 7.01 16.09
CA PHE A 43 -16.00 6.53 15.97
C PHE A 43 -15.83 5.67 14.71
N ARG A 44 -14.56 5.39 14.39
CA ARG A 44 -14.19 4.45 13.33
C ARG A 44 -13.10 3.53 13.84
N TYR A 45 -13.34 2.23 13.70
CA TYR A 45 -12.30 1.23 13.85
C TYR A 45 -11.47 1.19 12.58
N PHE A 46 -10.16 1.25 12.74
CA PHE A 46 -9.20 1.14 11.65
C PHE A 46 -8.20 0.04 11.99
N ARG A 47 -7.99 -0.87 11.05
CA ARG A 47 -6.96 -1.90 11.15
C ARG A 47 -6.13 -1.87 9.87
N SER A 48 -4.83 -1.91 10.02
CA SER A 48 -3.90 -2.30 8.96
C SER A 48 -3.24 -3.61 9.36
N LEU A 49 -3.20 -4.56 8.43
CA LEU A 49 -2.45 -5.79 8.52
C LEU A 49 -1.59 -5.87 7.26
N SER A 50 -0.30 -6.13 7.41
CA SER A 50 0.59 -6.36 6.29
C SER A 50 1.44 -7.59 6.53
N ILE A 51 1.55 -8.42 5.50
CA ILE A 51 2.16 -9.74 5.53
C ILE A 51 3.15 -9.84 4.38
N VAL A 52 4.36 -10.27 4.68
CA VAL A 52 5.35 -10.70 3.68
C VAL A 52 5.53 -12.22 3.87
N PRO A 53 5.25 -13.04 2.85
CA PRO A 53 5.47 -14.47 2.94
C PRO A 53 6.98 -14.78 2.87
N GLY A 54 7.38 -15.89 3.50
CA GLY A 54 8.76 -16.36 3.46
C GLY A 54 8.91 -17.69 4.19
N HIS A 55 10.08 -18.30 4.05
CA HIS A 55 10.40 -19.58 4.68
C HIS A 55 11.29 -19.44 5.91
N LYS A 56 11.91 -18.26 6.10
CA LYS A 56 12.80 -17.97 7.23
C LYS A 56 12.06 -17.25 8.34
N ASP A 57 12.47 -17.53 9.57
CA ASP A 57 11.98 -16.83 10.75
C ASP A 57 12.46 -15.38 10.79
N LEU A 58 11.64 -14.52 11.39
CA LEU A 58 11.96 -13.10 11.59
C LEU A 58 13.17 -12.94 12.51
N PRO A 59 14.27 -12.31 12.04
CA PRO A 59 15.43 -12.06 12.89
C PRO A 59 15.13 -10.97 13.94
N ALA A 60 16.09 -10.75 14.85
CA ALA A 60 16.03 -9.63 15.78
C ALA A 60 15.87 -8.30 15.03
N LEU A 61 15.04 -7.40 15.58
CA LEU A 61 14.71 -6.13 14.95
C LEU A 61 15.39 -4.95 15.65
N GLU A 62 15.83 -4.00 14.84
CA GLU A 62 16.24 -2.67 15.26
C GLU A 62 15.15 -1.65 14.90
N SER A 63 14.96 -0.65 15.76
CA SER A 63 13.94 0.38 15.59
C SER A 63 14.56 1.74 15.32
N PHE A 64 14.09 2.41 14.28
CA PHE A 64 14.55 3.74 13.89
C PHE A 64 13.36 4.69 13.75
N HIS A 65 13.39 5.77 14.52
CA HIS A 65 12.45 6.87 14.34
C HIS A 65 13.01 7.81 13.27
N CYS A 66 12.27 7.98 12.18
CA CYS A 66 12.65 8.94 11.15
C CYS A 66 12.62 10.35 11.73
N THR A 67 13.68 11.11 11.47
CA THR A 67 13.79 12.53 11.80
C THR A 67 13.67 13.37 10.53
N ASN A 68 13.28 14.64 10.66
CA ASN A 68 13.12 15.58 9.54
C ASN A 68 12.07 15.18 8.47
N THR A 69 11.10 14.35 8.84
CA THR A 69 9.95 13.98 7.99
C THR A 69 8.69 14.73 8.42
N GLN A 70 7.77 15.00 7.49
CA GLN A 70 6.46 15.58 7.84
C GLN A 70 5.59 14.57 8.60
N HIS A 71 5.73 13.29 8.25
CA HIS A 71 5.00 12.19 8.85
C HIS A 71 5.78 11.55 10.00
N GLY A 72 5.05 11.04 11.00
CA GLY A 72 5.64 10.16 12.02
C GLY A 72 5.88 8.78 11.43
N ILE A 73 7.15 8.42 11.20
CA ILE A 73 7.54 7.14 10.61
C ILE A 73 8.47 6.39 11.58
N LEU A 74 8.07 5.17 11.94
CA LEU A 74 8.88 4.20 12.68
C LEU A 74 9.27 3.07 11.73
N LEU A 75 10.57 2.94 11.47
CA LEU A 75 11.14 1.81 10.75
C LEU A 75 11.54 0.72 11.74
N LEU A 76 11.13 -0.51 11.46
CA LEU A 76 11.58 -1.72 12.12
C LEU A 76 12.34 -2.53 11.07
N MET A 77 13.61 -2.82 11.30
CA MET A 77 14.45 -3.50 10.32
C MET A 77 15.13 -4.70 10.96
N ALA A 78 15.38 -5.75 10.20
CA ALA A 78 16.24 -6.84 10.64
C ALA A 78 17.63 -6.29 11.01
N ALA A 79 18.15 -6.67 12.17
CA ALA A 79 19.45 -6.21 12.67
C ALA A 79 20.56 -6.51 11.66
N GLY A 80 21.44 -5.52 11.41
CA GLY A 80 22.53 -5.64 10.44
C GLY A 80 22.13 -5.43 8.97
N SER A 81 20.87 -5.11 8.68
CA SER A 81 20.42 -4.76 7.33
C SER A 81 21.20 -3.58 6.75
N GLN A 82 21.69 -3.71 5.52
CA GLN A 82 22.41 -2.67 4.80
C GLN A 82 21.43 -1.71 4.10
N ILE A 83 20.62 -0.99 4.88
CA ILE A 83 19.67 0.01 4.40
C ILE A 83 20.07 1.41 4.88
N ASP A 84 20.09 2.35 3.95
CA ASP A 84 20.22 3.78 4.26
C ASP A 84 18.91 4.29 4.89
N VAL A 85 18.89 4.37 6.22
CA VAL A 85 17.71 4.77 6.99
C VAL A 85 17.22 6.17 6.59
N ALA A 86 18.13 7.13 6.40
CA ALA A 86 17.76 8.51 6.12
C ALA A 86 17.13 8.66 4.71
N ASP A 87 17.73 8.05 3.69
CA ASP A 87 17.15 8.02 2.34
C ASP A 87 15.81 7.28 2.36
N THR A 88 15.72 6.14 3.05
CA THR A 88 14.48 5.35 3.16
C THR A 88 13.35 6.16 3.79
N CYS A 89 13.61 6.81 4.94
CA CYS A 89 12.66 7.70 5.60
C CYS A 89 12.18 8.83 4.67
N THR A 90 13.10 9.47 3.96
CA THR A 90 12.79 10.58 3.03
C THR A 90 11.85 10.11 1.91
N ARG A 91 12.09 8.91 1.36
CA ARG A 91 11.26 8.35 0.29
C ARG A 91 9.87 7.94 0.77
N ILE A 92 9.77 7.36 1.97
CA ILE A 92 8.47 7.05 2.59
C ILE A 92 7.67 8.33 2.79
N ASP A 93 8.29 9.38 3.35
CA ASP A 93 7.64 10.68 3.58
C ASP A 93 7.17 11.31 2.26
N ALA A 94 7.99 11.24 1.22
CA ALA A 94 7.66 11.75 -0.10
C ALA A 94 6.52 10.94 -0.78
N ALA A 95 6.50 9.62 -0.63
CA ALA A 95 5.45 8.75 -1.14
C ALA A 95 4.09 9.04 -0.47
N ALA A 96 4.11 9.18 0.87
CA ALA A 96 2.94 9.58 1.64
C ALA A 96 2.38 10.93 1.18
N LYS A 97 3.24 11.94 1.13
CA LYS A 97 2.89 13.30 0.67
C LYS A 97 2.36 13.31 -0.76
N PHE A 98 2.88 12.45 -1.63
CA PHE A 98 2.38 12.33 -2.99
C PHE A 98 0.92 11.86 -3.00
N SER A 99 0.57 10.83 -2.25
CA SER A 99 -0.81 10.34 -2.15
C SER A 99 -1.77 11.36 -1.51
N GLU A 100 -1.30 12.16 -0.56
CA GLU A 100 -2.08 13.27 0.02
C GLU A 100 -2.45 14.34 -1.02
N SER A 101 -1.64 14.50 -2.07
CA SER A 101 -1.97 15.38 -3.19
C SER A 101 -3.09 14.84 -4.10
N TRP A 102 -3.47 13.57 -3.95
CA TRP A 102 -4.60 12.94 -4.67
C TRP A 102 -5.88 13.02 -3.86
N ILE A 103 -5.79 12.80 -2.54
CA ILE A 103 -6.92 12.91 -1.61
C ILE A 103 -6.47 13.68 -0.37
N GLU A 104 -6.84 14.96 -0.31
CA GLU A 104 -6.58 15.78 0.88
C GLU A 104 -7.29 15.24 2.13
N ALA A 105 -6.51 14.84 3.14
CA ALA A 105 -7.00 14.46 4.46
C ALA A 105 -5.91 14.71 5.53
N LYS A 106 -6.18 14.33 6.79
CA LYS A 106 -5.13 14.38 7.82
C LYS A 106 -4.07 13.30 7.58
N ALA A 107 -2.83 13.70 7.76
CA ALA A 107 -1.65 12.86 7.59
C ALA A 107 -1.66 11.60 8.47
N ASN A 108 -1.29 10.49 7.88
CA ASN A 108 -1.12 9.20 8.56
C ASN A 108 0.21 9.13 9.31
N ARG A 109 0.33 8.13 10.18
CA ARG A 109 1.60 7.67 10.74
C ARG A 109 1.96 6.33 10.12
N TYR A 110 3.24 6.02 10.06
CA TYR A 110 3.74 4.80 9.42
C TYR A 110 4.57 4.00 10.40
N ARG A 111 4.29 2.70 10.45
CA ARG A 111 5.12 1.72 11.14
C ARG A 111 5.50 0.67 10.11
N ILE A 112 6.72 0.69 9.64
CA ILE A 112 7.17 -0.08 8.48
C ILE A 112 8.15 -1.15 8.95
N LEU A 113 7.84 -2.41 8.67
CA LEU A 113 8.70 -3.55 8.90
C LEU A 113 9.41 -3.95 7.61
N LEU A 114 10.74 -3.80 7.59
CA LEU A 114 11.59 -4.21 6.48
C LEU A 114 12.35 -5.47 6.87
N VAL A 115 12.21 -6.52 6.06
CA VAL A 115 12.81 -7.84 6.33
C VAL A 115 13.56 -8.34 5.11
N PRO A 116 14.63 -9.14 5.25
CA PRO A 116 15.31 -9.74 4.11
C PRO A 116 14.34 -10.55 3.24
N THR A 117 14.64 -10.65 1.94
CA THR A 117 13.91 -11.55 1.05
C THR A 117 13.85 -12.97 1.63
N ASP A 118 12.71 -13.65 1.43
CA ASP A 118 12.41 -14.99 1.96
C ASP A 118 12.20 -15.07 3.49
N THR A 119 12.04 -13.93 4.16
CA THR A 119 11.71 -13.86 5.60
C THR A 119 10.21 -13.66 5.80
N ALA A 120 9.57 -14.56 6.55
CA ALA A 120 8.17 -14.41 6.92
C ALA A 120 8.01 -13.26 7.91
N ALA A 121 7.12 -12.32 7.60
CA ALA A 121 6.87 -11.17 8.45
C ALA A 121 5.40 -10.80 8.48
N THR A 122 4.91 -10.38 9.64
CA THR A 122 3.56 -9.85 9.80
C THR A 122 3.60 -8.69 10.76
N ILE A 123 2.99 -7.58 10.35
CA ILE A 123 2.81 -6.42 11.20
C ILE A 123 1.37 -5.95 11.15
N GLN A 124 0.85 -5.49 12.27
CA GLN A 124 -0.51 -4.94 12.34
C GLN A 124 -0.57 -3.71 13.24
N SER A 125 -1.54 -2.87 12.95
CA SER A 125 -1.95 -1.74 13.78
C SER A 125 -3.47 -1.70 13.85
N ARG A 126 -3.99 -1.42 15.05
CA ARG A 126 -5.43 -1.29 15.31
C ARG A 126 -5.65 0.02 16.05
N ALA A 127 -6.60 0.81 15.59
CA ALA A 127 -6.95 2.07 16.21
C ALA A 127 -8.46 2.23 16.24
N LEU A 128 -8.97 2.73 17.36
CA LEU A 128 -10.31 3.27 17.47
C LEU A 128 -10.16 4.79 17.64
N GLY A 129 -10.81 5.57 16.79
CA GLY A 129 -10.69 7.02 16.87
C GLY A 129 -11.72 7.76 16.04
N SER A 130 -11.63 9.08 16.03
CA SER A 130 -12.50 9.92 15.21
C SER A 130 -12.27 9.72 13.72
N PHE A 131 -13.30 10.02 12.92
CA PHE A 131 -13.25 9.97 11.45
C PHE A 131 -12.09 10.79 10.87
N SER A 132 -11.87 11.98 11.41
CA SER A 132 -10.95 12.97 10.85
C SER A 132 -9.50 12.83 11.32
N GLY A 133 -9.18 11.88 12.20
CA GLY A 133 -7.80 11.66 12.66
C GLY A 133 -6.98 10.84 11.66
N GLY A 134 -5.71 11.21 11.46
CA GLY A 134 -4.74 10.34 10.79
C GLY A 134 -4.65 8.97 11.47
N LYS A 135 -4.38 7.93 10.68
CA LYS A 135 -4.31 6.54 11.17
C LYS A 135 -2.87 6.04 11.12
N THR A 136 -2.57 5.00 11.88
CA THR A 136 -1.25 4.34 11.80
C THR A 136 -1.33 3.17 10.83
N LEU A 137 -0.60 3.28 9.72
CA LEU A 137 -0.42 2.23 8.73
C LEU A 137 0.76 1.35 9.14
N ALA A 138 0.47 0.08 9.41
CA ALA A 138 1.46 -0.96 9.64
C ALA A 138 1.71 -1.69 8.32
N LEU A 139 2.89 -1.51 7.76
CA LEU A 139 3.27 -2.01 6.43
C LEU A 139 4.50 -2.91 6.55
N ALA A 140 4.53 -4.02 5.83
CA ALA A 140 5.69 -4.91 5.75
C ALA A 140 6.18 -4.98 4.30
N ALA A 141 7.50 -4.96 4.10
CA ALA A 141 8.11 -5.09 2.78
C ALA A 141 9.43 -5.86 2.85
N SER A 142 9.78 -6.52 1.75
CA SER A 142 11.06 -7.22 1.59
C SER A 142 12.19 -6.24 1.23
N ILE A 143 13.37 -6.50 1.80
CA ILE A 143 14.66 -5.96 1.39
C ILE A 143 15.22 -6.92 0.33
N HIS A 144 15.27 -6.43 -0.90
CA HIS A 144 15.88 -7.10 -2.03
C HIS A 144 17.36 -6.73 -2.14
N ASP A 145 18.16 -7.64 -2.71
CA ASP A 145 19.58 -7.42 -2.99
C ASP A 145 19.79 -6.18 -3.89
N ASP A 146 18.85 -5.95 -4.80
CA ASP A 146 18.77 -4.72 -5.58
C ASP A 146 18.07 -3.62 -4.77
N ARG A 147 18.87 -2.67 -4.26
CA ARG A 147 18.38 -1.46 -3.55
C ARG A 147 17.29 -0.72 -4.33
N GLY A 148 17.44 -0.61 -5.66
CA GLY A 148 16.47 0.08 -6.51
C GLY A 148 15.10 -0.59 -6.49
N ARG A 149 15.05 -1.94 -6.39
CA ARG A 149 13.80 -2.69 -6.27
C ARG A 149 13.18 -2.51 -4.89
N THR A 150 13.97 -2.60 -3.83
CA THR A 150 13.52 -2.33 -2.45
C THR A 150 12.85 -0.97 -2.33
N VAL A 151 13.51 0.07 -2.85
CA VAL A 151 13.00 1.44 -2.80
C VAL A 151 11.74 1.61 -3.67
N ALA A 152 11.72 1.01 -4.86
CA ALA A 152 10.55 1.06 -5.75
C ALA A 152 9.32 0.43 -5.09
N ASN A 153 9.46 -0.79 -4.56
CA ASN A 153 8.39 -1.52 -3.89
C ASN A 153 7.90 -0.79 -2.63
N LEU A 154 8.82 -0.19 -1.86
CA LEU A 154 8.45 0.56 -0.66
C LEU A 154 7.68 1.84 -0.98
N VAL A 155 8.13 2.62 -1.97
CA VAL A 155 7.42 3.83 -2.42
C VAL A 155 6.04 3.47 -2.97
N ASP A 156 5.95 2.39 -3.75
CA ASP A 156 4.69 1.88 -4.29
C ASP A 156 3.71 1.51 -3.18
N LEU A 157 4.14 0.64 -2.26
CA LEU A 157 3.35 0.16 -1.13
C LEU A 157 2.85 1.33 -0.27
N VAL A 158 3.75 2.24 0.12
CA VAL A 158 3.38 3.39 0.96
C VAL A 158 2.35 4.25 0.24
N ALA A 159 2.56 4.59 -1.02
CA ALA A 159 1.64 5.46 -1.75
C ALA A 159 0.28 4.77 -2.01
N HIS A 160 0.28 3.50 -2.39
CA HIS A 160 -0.92 2.69 -2.63
C HIS A 160 -1.78 2.59 -1.37
N GLU A 161 -1.20 2.18 -0.24
CA GLU A 161 -1.94 2.00 1.01
C GLU A 161 -2.37 3.33 1.63
N THR A 162 -1.56 4.38 1.44
CA THR A 162 -1.94 5.73 1.84
C THR A 162 -3.16 6.21 1.08
N PHE A 163 -3.26 5.94 -0.23
CA PHE A 163 -4.44 6.29 -1.02
C PHE A 163 -5.73 5.68 -0.44
N HIS A 164 -5.72 4.38 -0.14
CA HIS A 164 -6.85 3.70 0.50
C HIS A 164 -7.17 4.29 1.87
N ALA A 165 -6.17 4.52 2.71
CA ALA A 165 -6.34 5.11 4.04
C ALA A 165 -6.96 6.51 4.00
N LEU A 166 -6.51 7.37 3.08
CA LEU A 166 -7.07 8.71 2.87
C LEU A 166 -8.50 8.64 2.34
N GLY A 167 -8.77 7.73 1.40
CA GLY A 167 -10.11 7.46 0.89
C GLY A 167 -11.08 7.03 2.00
N HIS A 168 -10.65 6.13 2.89
CA HIS A 168 -11.45 5.72 4.05
C HIS A 168 -11.68 6.85 5.05
N ALA A 169 -10.68 7.68 5.31
CA ALA A 169 -10.78 8.81 6.24
C ALA A 169 -11.78 9.87 5.73
N THR A 170 -11.84 10.06 4.41
CA THR A 170 -12.69 11.07 3.74
C THR A 170 -14.01 10.52 3.20
N ARG A 171 -14.23 9.19 3.30
CA ARG A 171 -15.35 8.48 2.63
C ARG A 171 -15.38 8.70 1.11
N HIS A 172 -14.20 8.84 0.51
CA HIS A 172 -14.09 8.99 -0.94
C HIS A 172 -14.67 7.76 -1.66
N PRO A 173 -15.49 7.91 -2.72
CA PRO A 173 -16.10 6.76 -3.39
C PRO A 173 -15.07 5.84 -4.06
N GLN A 174 -13.90 6.38 -4.41
CA GLN A 174 -12.78 5.61 -4.97
C GLN A 174 -11.85 5.00 -3.90
N ALA A 175 -12.22 5.02 -2.62
CA ALA A 175 -11.40 4.49 -1.52
C ALA A 175 -11.07 2.99 -1.63
N LEU A 176 -11.79 2.25 -2.46
CA LEU A 176 -11.60 0.82 -2.70
C LEU A 176 -11.24 0.53 -4.18
N ASP A 177 -10.92 1.57 -4.96
CA ASP A 177 -10.53 1.40 -6.37
C ASP A 177 -9.05 1.01 -6.45
N GLU A 178 -8.80 -0.30 -6.47
CA GLU A 178 -7.48 -0.92 -6.58
C GLU A 178 -6.70 -0.42 -7.80
N ARG A 179 -7.37 -0.18 -8.94
CA ARG A 179 -6.69 0.29 -10.15
C ARG A 179 -6.13 1.70 -9.94
N VAL A 180 -6.89 2.59 -9.31
CA VAL A 180 -6.43 3.94 -8.99
C VAL A 180 -5.32 3.88 -7.93
N ALA A 181 -5.42 3.00 -6.94
CA ALA A 181 -4.40 2.79 -5.91
C ALA A 181 -3.07 2.29 -6.50
N TYR A 182 -3.08 1.31 -7.42
CA TYR A 182 -1.88 0.89 -8.14
C TYR A 182 -1.26 2.02 -8.96
N TYR A 183 -2.08 2.88 -9.58
CA TYR A 183 -1.56 4.07 -10.23
C TYR A 183 -1.00 5.09 -9.24
N ALA A 184 -1.57 5.25 -8.04
CA ALA A 184 -1.00 6.11 -7.02
C ALA A 184 0.43 5.65 -6.64
N GLY A 185 0.64 4.34 -6.48
CA GLY A 185 1.95 3.72 -6.26
C GLY A 185 2.94 3.99 -7.41
N LEU A 186 2.55 3.63 -8.63
CA LEU A 186 3.38 3.82 -9.82
C LEU A 186 3.74 5.29 -10.10
N CYS A 187 2.78 6.20 -9.92
CA CYS A 187 3.00 7.64 -10.09
C CYS A 187 3.93 8.19 -8.99
N ALA A 188 3.83 7.67 -7.76
CA ALA A 188 4.75 8.01 -6.69
C ALA A 188 6.17 7.51 -7.01
N GLN A 189 6.33 6.28 -7.51
CA GLN A 189 7.63 5.77 -7.95
C GLN A 189 8.28 6.71 -8.98
N LEU A 190 7.54 7.11 -10.02
CA LEU A 190 8.08 8.01 -11.05
C LEU A 190 8.50 9.37 -10.47
N GLN A 191 7.70 9.94 -9.56
CA GLN A 191 7.94 11.27 -8.98
C GLN A 191 9.03 11.28 -7.91
N VAL A 192 9.09 10.26 -7.07
CA VAL A 192 10.02 10.17 -5.93
C VAL A 192 11.36 9.55 -6.35
N ASN A 193 11.33 8.52 -7.19
CA ASN A 193 12.53 7.80 -7.61
C ASN A 193 13.05 8.28 -8.98
N GLY A 194 12.26 9.06 -9.72
CA GLY A 194 12.59 9.50 -11.08
C GLY A 194 12.45 8.40 -12.13
N VAL A 195 12.07 7.19 -11.73
CA VAL A 195 11.99 6.02 -12.61
C VAL A 195 10.98 4.99 -12.09
N VAL A 196 10.30 4.34 -13.02
CA VAL A 196 9.55 3.09 -12.81
C VAL A 196 10.26 1.98 -13.57
N ARG A 197 10.45 0.83 -12.93
CA ARG A 197 11.14 -0.31 -13.55
C ARG A 197 10.15 -1.40 -13.92
N GLU A 198 10.49 -2.19 -14.92
CA GLU A 198 9.65 -3.32 -15.35
C GLU A 198 9.43 -4.35 -14.24
N ASP A 199 10.47 -4.62 -13.44
CA ASP A 199 10.45 -5.56 -12.32
C ASP A 199 9.82 -4.99 -11.05
N SER A 200 9.43 -3.71 -11.05
CA SER A 200 8.62 -3.07 -10.01
C SER A 200 7.19 -2.76 -10.48
N LEU A 201 6.80 -3.20 -11.68
CA LEU A 201 5.42 -3.11 -12.13
C LEU A 201 4.53 -4.07 -11.33
N PRO A 202 3.27 -3.70 -11.04
CA PRO A 202 2.33 -4.54 -10.32
C PRO A 202 2.25 -5.97 -10.88
N GLY A 203 2.04 -6.92 -9.96
CA GLY A 203 2.09 -8.35 -10.23
C GLY A 203 1.01 -8.88 -11.18
N ALA A 204 1.15 -10.15 -11.52
CA ALA A 204 0.18 -10.87 -12.35
C ALA A 204 -1.06 -11.30 -11.55
N ALA A 205 -2.10 -11.72 -12.27
CA ALA A 205 -3.30 -12.31 -11.69
C ALA A 205 -2.93 -13.58 -10.88
N ILE A 206 -3.37 -13.67 -9.62
CA ILE A 206 -3.17 -14.81 -8.75
C ILE A 206 -4.45 -15.64 -8.71
N GLY A 207 -4.31 -16.96 -8.86
CA GLY A 207 -5.38 -17.91 -8.61
C GLY A 207 -5.61 -18.05 -7.10
N THR A 208 -6.66 -17.42 -6.60
CA THR A 208 -7.09 -17.48 -5.19
C THR A 208 -8.60 -17.46 -5.10
N ASP A 209 -9.15 -18.13 -4.09
CA ASP A 209 -10.57 -18.12 -3.78
C ASP A 209 -10.98 -16.89 -2.94
N ASP A 210 -10.01 -16.10 -2.47
CA ASP A 210 -10.26 -14.84 -1.78
C ASP A 210 -10.63 -13.74 -2.79
N ALA A 211 -11.89 -13.28 -2.72
CA ALA A 211 -12.41 -12.29 -3.67
C ALA A 211 -11.68 -10.94 -3.61
N ALA A 212 -11.20 -10.50 -2.43
CA ALA A 212 -10.49 -9.24 -2.31
C ALA A 212 -9.10 -9.33 -2.93
N VAL A 213 -8.37 -10.43 -2.65
CA VAL A 213 -7.07 -10.70 -3.28
C VAL A 213 -7.22 -10.85 -4.80
N GLN A 214 -8.28 -11.53 -5.27
CA GLN A 214 -8.55 -11.69 -6.70
C GLN A 214 -8.83 -10.34 -7.39
N LEU A 215 -9.67 -9.48 -6.80
CA LEU A 215 -9.98 -8.16 -7.35
C LEU A 215 -8.75 -7.26 -7.43
N SER A 216 -7.97 -7.19 -6.34
CA SER A 216 -6.72 -6.44 -6.31
C SER A 216 -5.73 -6.96 -7.35
N SER A 217 -5.53 -8.27 -7.42
CA SER A 217 -4.62 -8.90 -8.38
C SER A 217 -5.03 -8.70 -9.85
N GLN A 218 -6.33 -8.72 -10.16
CA GLN A 218 -6.82 -8.38 -11.50
C GLN A 218 -6.59 -6.90 -11.85
N ALA A 219 -6.77 -6.00 -10.88
CA ALA A 219 -6.46 -4.58 -11.05
C ALA A 219 -4.96 -4.35 -11.26
N ALA A 220 -4.10 -5.03 -10.50
CA ALA A 220 -2.65 -5.04 -10.64
C ALA A 220 -2.26 -5.41 -12.07
N TYR A 221 -2.77 -6.55 -12.55
CA TYR A 221 -2.47 -7.05 -13.88
C TYR A 221 -2.97 -6.10 -14.98
N ARG A 222 -4.15 -5.50 -14.81
CA ARG A 222 -4.66 -4.48 -15.75
C ARG A 222 -3.75 -3.26 -15.79
N VAL A 223 -3.31 -2.74 -14.64
CA VAL A 223 -2.39 -1.60 -14.57
C VAL A 223 -1.04 -1.96 -15.20
N ARG A 224 -0.54 -3.18 -14.99
CA ARG A 224 0.65 -3.69 -15.68
C ARG A 224 0.47 -3.62 -17.20
N LEU A 225 -0.62 -4.14 -17.74
CA LEU A 225 -0.90 -4.09 -19.18
C LEU A 225 -1.05 -2.67 -19.73
N GLU A 226 -1.63 -1.75 -18.97
CA GLU A 226 -1.74 -0.34 -19.34
C GLU A 226 -0.37 0.39 -19.31
N THR A 227 0.55 -0.06 -18.45
CA THR A 227 1.84 0.62 -18.20
C THR A 227 2.99 0.03 -19.01
N TYR A 228 2.98 -1.28 -19.24
CA TYR A 228 4.04 -2.01 -19.95
C TYR A 228 4.41 -1.40 -21.32
N PRO A 229 3.45 -0.95 -22.17
CA PRO A 229 3.77 -0.32 -23.44
C PRO A 229 4.52 1.02 -23.34
N LEU A 230 4.62 1.62 -22.14
CA LEU A 230 5.39 2.84 -21.90
C LEU A 230 6.87 2.56 -21.63
N LEU A 231 7.24 1.32 -21.31
CA LEU A 231 8.63 0.96 -21.01
C LEU A 231 9.52 1.17 -22.23
N VAL A 232 10.68 1.78 -21.99
CA VAL A 232 11.80 1.88 -22.94
C VAL A 232 13.01 1.28 -22.21
N ASP A 233 13.59 0.22 -22.77
CA ASP A 233 14.68 -0.55 -22.16
C ASP A 233 14.37 -1.00 -20.72
N GLY A 234 13.13 -1.50 -20.52
CA GLY A 234 12.65 -2.00 -19.23
C GLY A 234 12.41 -0.92 -18.17
N ARG A 235 12.37 0.36 -18.55
CA ARG A 235 12.17 1.48 -17.61
C ARG A 235 11.28 2.58 -18.18
N ILE A 236 10.66 3.35 -17.30
CA ILE A 236 10.00 4.63 -17.60
C ILE A 236 10.74 5.69 -16.80
N ARG A 237 11.46 6.60 -17.46
CA ARG A 237 12.22 7.67 -16.77
C ARG A 237 11.48 8.99 -16.83
N MET A 238 11.53 9.75 -15.73
CA MET A 238 10.83 11.03 -15.57
C MET A 238 11.13 12.03 -16.69
N ASN A 239 12.38 12.05 -17.17
CA ASN A 239 12.89 13.04 -18.13
C ASN A 239 12.86 12.54 -19.59
N GLU A 240 12.07 11.51 -19.87
CA GLU A 240 11.89 10.93 -21.20
C GLU A 240 10.41 11.00 -21.62
N GLN A 241 10.15 10.84 -22.92
CA GLN A 241 8.78 10.83 -23.47
C GLN A 241 7.89 9.75 -22.81
N SER A 242 8.47 8.60 -22.42
CA SER A 242 7.79 7.55 -21.66
C SER A 242 7.27 8.08 -20.31
N GLY A 243 8.13 8.80 -19.57
CA GLY A 243 7.78 9.46 -18.32
C GLY A 243 6.70 10.52 -18.49
N GLU A 244 6.84 11.39 -19.50
CA GLU A 244 5.82 12.41 -19.79
C GLU A 244 4.43 11.81 -20.03
N ARG A 245 4.34 10.73 -20.82
CA ARG A 245 3.09 10.01 -21.06
C ARG A 245 2.51 9.42 -19.77
N MET A 246 3.35 8.84 -18.93
CA MET A 246 2.93 8.31 -17.63
C MET A 246 2.43 9.43 -16.70
N LEU A 247 3.10 10.58 -16.66
CA LEU A 247 2.66 11.74 -15.88
C LEU A 247 1.33 12.31 -16.37
N GLN A 248 1.10 12.34 -17.68
CA GLN A 248 -0.19 12.72 -18.24
C GLN A 248 -1.30 11.79 -17.75
N ARG A 249 -1.03 10.48 -17.72
CA ARG A 249 -1.95 9.47 -17.18
C ARG A 249 -2.22 9.68 -15.68
N CYS A 250 -1.19 9.89 -14.87
CA CYS A 250 -1.32 10.23 -13.45
C CYS A 250 -2.22 11.45 -13.25
N ASN A 251 -2.02 12.51 -14.03
CA ASN A 251 -2.82 13.74 -13.96
C ASN A 251 -4.27 13.56 -14.43
N GLN A 252 -4.53 12.66 -15.38
CA GLN A 252 -5.90 12.33 -15.80
C GLN A 252 -6.66 11.63 -14.67
N LEU A 253 -6.03 10.62 -14.04
CA LEU A 253 -6.62 9.87 -12.93
C LEU A 253 -6.88 10.79 -11.73
N ARG A 254 -5.89 11.63 -11.37
CA ARG A 254 -6.04 12.60 -10.29
C ARG A 254 -7.20 13.58 -10.52
N ARG A 255 -7.38 14.07 -11.76
CA ARG A 255 -8.53 14.92 -12.11
C ARG A 255 -9.87 14.17 -12.05
N GLY A 256 -9.86 12.88 -12.33
CA GLY A 256 -11.03 11.99 -12.18
C GLY A 256 -11.49 11.88 -10.73
N LEU A 257 -10.56 11.85 -9.77
CA LEU A 257 -10.87 11.85 -8.33
C LEU A 257 -11.66 13.10 -7.92
N THR A 258 -11.20 14.29 -8.32
CA THR A 258 -11.87 15.55 -7.97
C THR A 258 -13.30 15.63 -8.49
N ARG A 259 -13.57 15.07 -9.67
CA ARG A 259 -14.92 15.03 -10.27
C ARG A 259 -15.85 14.01 -9.63
N SER A 260 -15.30 13.08 -8.84
CA SER A 260 -16.05 12.01 -8.18
C SER A 260 -16.41 12.35 -6.73
N ARG A 261 -16.02 13.53 -6.23
CA ARG A 261 -16.39 14.03 -4.90
C ARG A 261 -17.80 14.61 -4.87
#